data_AF-A0A8X7T0F9-F1
#
_entry.id   AF-A0A8X7T0F9-F1
#
_cell.length_a   1.000
_cell.length_b   1.000
_cell.length_c   1.000
_cell.angle_alpha   90.00
_cell.angle_beta   90.00
_cell.angle_gamma   90.00
#
_symmetry.space_group_name_H-M   'P 1'
#
loop_
_entity.id
_entity.type
_entity.pdbx_description
1 polymer ?
#
loop_
_entity_poly.entity_id
_entity_poly.type
_entity_poly.pdbx_seq_one_letter_code
_entity_poly.pdbx_strand_id
1 'polypeptide(L)'
;MSDLTSTKSASGSNSDDAASSSSPVPSPMTSPALSSNSSLVEACSPSLPTATAADGEAPGLSADEVSALSTEERKKRAIELKDKGNSKFLAGLFSEAKDFYAQALVLDDSVPQFWSNRAACELKLEQHGLAIEDASKAIELDPTFSKAYFRRATGYLAILKPKNALPDLRRVTQLEPGNKSVRVQLDSTLKLIRRLEFEKAIKVESGPKKWQEALEQIRDRAGQAALAPASYSGPRLGELSAEEKAKLDEQDEEDGFRGAELGKIDGKFVEELVEFYKEGGKLPTRLAWQIMLGAFRLFNREPTLVEYTVAEGTTIDVIGDTHGQLYEFAHLLTLTGPPSDTHALLFNGDFVDRGSWSVEIALIIMAYKCAFPKTTLVNRGNHEAEQMNKVYGFEGEVKAKFGGDFTFKLFTELFNALPLATLITATKEPLQGADVPAKAPLAQKSPILSAPSVEAGGRKRYFVVHGGLFSRDGVTLDEIRQINRYQQPGQEGLMSEALWADPQVANGRGPSKRGVGLGFGPDITRQWCELNGITAVIRSHEVRQGGYAEEHDGRCCTVFSAADYCGSTGNQGAFGRIDDRGSIDWVTFNAVNHPKKTLRAMHYASGAMGGGM
;
A
#
# COMPACT_ATOMS: atom_id res chain seq x y z
N MET A 1 -25.66 -6.92 57.68
CA MET A 1 -24.56 -6.11 58.21
C MET A 1 -24.23 -5.09 57.13
N SER A 2 -24.99 -4.00 57.11
CA SER A 2 -24.60 -2.67 57.64
C SER A 2 -23.59 -1.99 56.71
N ASP A 3 -24.00 -1.16 55.76
CA ASP A 3 -24.47 0.24 55.85
C ASP A 3 -23.35 1.28 55.65
N LEU A 4 -23.77 2.43 55.08
CA LEU A 4 -23.12 3.76 54.97
C LEU A 4 -22.24 3.97 53.72
N THR A 5 -22.62 4.71 52.67
CA THR A 5 -23.10 6.11 52.49
C THR A 5 -22.11 7.23 52.87
N SER A 6 -21.82 8.09 51.89
CA SER A 6 -21.89 9.57 51.95
C SER A 6 -20.75 10.33 51.26
N THR A 7 -21.14 10.90 50.12
CA THR A 7 -20.88 12.25 49.55
C THR A 7 -20.25 13.37 50.40
N LYS A 8 -19.49 14.26 49.73
CA LYS A 8 -19.50 15.76 49.68
C LYS A 8 -18.07 16.32 49.52
N SER A 9 -17.68 17.05 48.46
CA SER A 9 -18.06 18.38 47.92
C SER A 9 -17.18 19.55 48.43
N ALA A 10 -16.69 20.33 47.45
CA ALA A 10 -16.54 21.80 47.44
C ALA A 10 -15.17 22.48 47.71
N SER A 11 -14.72 23.19 46.67
CA SER A 11 -14.28 24.61 46.61
C SER A 11 -13.05 25.10 47.37
N GLY A 12 -12.17 25.80 46.64
CA GLY A 12 -11.18 26.73 47.19
C GLY A 12 -10.39 27.44 46.09
N SER A 13 -10.84 28.64 45.72
CA SER A 13 -10.15 29.64 44.89
C SER A 13 -8.94 30.23 45.61
N ASN A 14 -7.92 30.68 44.85
CA ASN A 14 -7.29 31.99 45.05
C ASN A 14 -6.41 32.40 43.86
N SER A 15 -6.51 33.69 43.56
CA SER A 15 -5.90 34.47 42.49
C SER A 15 -4.65 35.23 42.97
N ASP A 16 -4.12 36.07 42.05
CA ASP A 16 -3.18 37.19 42.24
C ASP A 16 -1.69 36.82 42.05
N ASP A 17 -0.80 37.55 41.38
CA ASP A 17 -0.79 38.80 40.60
C ASP A 17 0.61 38.86 39.92
N ALA A 18 0.74 39.13 38.61
CA ALA A 18 1.08 40.41 37.98
C ALA A 18 2.60 40.80 37.85
N ALA A 19 2.92 41.28 36.64
CA ALA A 19 3.87 42.36 36.28
C ALA A 19 5.30 42.08 35.72
N SER A 20 5.40 42.25 34.39
CA SER A 20 6.27 43.20 33.64
C SER A 20 7.82 43.09 33.55
N SER A 21 8.33 43.04 32.31
CA SER A 21 9.39 43.91 31.72
C SER A 21 9.80 43.36 30.34
N SER A 22 9.41 43.97 29.21
CA SER A 22 10.09 45.03 28.43
C SER A 22 11.45 44.67 27.79
N SER A 23 11.41 44.28 26.49
CA SER A 23 12.19 44.72 25.29
C SER A 23 13.75 44.85 25.36
N PRO A 24 14.53 44.82 24.24
CA PRO A 24 14.12 45.13 22.86
C PRO A 24 14.75 44.29 21.70
N VAL A 25 14.22 44.61 20.52
CA VAL A 25 14.60 44.31 19.13
C VAL A 25 15.98 44.92 18.77
N PRO A 26 16.69 44.39 17.75
CA PRO A 26 17.00 45.25 16.60
C PRO A 26 16.76 44.60 15.22
N SER A 27 16.46 45.49 14.28
CA SER A 27 16.11 45.31 12.86
C SER A 27 17.37 45.21 11.95
N PRO A 28 17.22 44.99 10.63
CA PRO A 28 18.19 44.31 9.76
C PRO A 28 19.11 45.26 8.99
N MET A 29 20.24 44.74 8.50
CA MET A 29 21.08 45.41 7.48
C MET A 29 21.66 44.36 6.52
N THR A 30 21.15 44.34 5.28
CA THR A 30 21.80 44.82 4.02
C THR A 30 22.67 43.78 3.33
N SER A 31 22.21 43.35 2.16
CA SER A 31 23.02 42.76 1.08
C SER A 31 24.04 43.77 0.51
N PRO A 32 25.08 43.28 -0.16
CA PRO A 32 25.18 43.61 -1.58
C PRO A 32 25.50 42.39 -2.46
N ALA A 33 25.09 42.54 -3.73
CA ALA A 33 25.30 41.62 -4.84
C ALA A 33 26.61 41.91 -5.60
N LEU A 34 26.87 41.05 -6.61
CA LEU A 34 27.84 41.12 -7.74
C LEU A 34 29.19 40.42 -7.45
N SER A 35 29.82 39.63 -8.34
CA SER A 35 29.51 39.23 -9.73
C SER A 35 30.51 38.14 -10.20
N SER A 36 30.12 37.45 -11.29
CA SER A 36 30.93 36.99 -12.44
C SER A 36 31.95 35.83 -12.33
N ASN A 37 31.72 34.82 -13.20
CA ASN A 37 32.64 34.09 -14.11
C ASN A 37 33.96 33.51 -13.53
N SER A 38 34.46 32.32 -13.86
CA SER A 38 34.36 31.46 -15.05
C SER A 38 34.95 30.07 -14.73
N SER A 39 34.56 29.05 -15.51
CA SER A 39 35.30 27.83 -15.91
C SER A 39 36.42 27.29 -15.01
N LEU A 40 36.32 26.00 -14.62
CA LEU A 40 37.25 24.96 -15.09
C LEU A 40 36.72 23.57 -14.70
N VAL A 41 36.91 22.65 -15.62
CA VAL A 41 36.52 21.24 -15.59
C VAL A 41 37.61 20.49 -14.83
N GLU A 42 37.29 19.82 -13.73
CA GLU A 42 38.16 18.78 -13.18
C GLU A 42 37.35 17.78 -12.35
N ALA A 43 37.61 16.50 -12.60
CA ALA A 43 36.93 15.36 -12.03
C ALA A 43 37.44 15.07 -10.61
N CYS A 44 36.54 14.86 -9.64
CA CYS A 44 36.85 14.12 -8.42
C CYS A 44 35.57 13.61 -7.71
N SER A 45 35.65 12.35 -7.27
CA SER A 45 34.96 11.61 -6.19
C SER A 45 33.62 12.10 -5.57
N PRO A 46 32.67 11.20 -5.25
CA PRO A 46 31.34 11.59 -4.79
C PRO A 46 31.38 12.13 -3.35
N SER A 47 31.20 13.44 -3.20
CA SER A 47 30.87 14.08 -1.93
C SER A 47 29.36 14.10 -1.73
N LEU A 48 28.92 13.81 -0.50
CA LEU A 48 27.54 13.84 -0.02
C LEU A 48 26.80 15.12 -0.44
N PRO A 49 25.56 15.04 -0.98
CA PRO A 49 24.81 16.23 -1.35
C PRO A 49 24.19 16.90 -0.13
N THR A 50 24.32 18.23 -0.09
CA THR A 50 23.67 19.15 0.84
C THR A 50 22.18 19.30 0.52
N ALA A 51 21.40 19.40 1.59
CA ALA A 51 19.94 19.44 1.60
C ALA A 51 19.34 20.72 0.98
N THR A 52 18.23 20.56 0.26
CA THR A 52 17.21 21.59 0.09
C THR A 52 15.86 21.03 0.49
N ALA A 53 15.23 21.71 1.44
CA ALA A 53 14.07 21.28 2.21
C ALA A 53 12.75 21.26 1.43
N ALA A 54 12.01 20.17 1.59
CA ALA A 54 10.55 20.15 1.71
C ALA A 54 10.18 18.92 2.57
N ASP A 55 9.21 19.11 3.45
CA ASP A 55 8.72 18.21 4.51
C ASP A 55 9.62 18.03 5.74
N GLY A 56 9.31 18.78 6.80
CA GLY A 56 9.23 18.30 8.20
C GLY A 56 10.41 17.58 8.86
N GLU A 57 11.60 17.47 8.25
CA GLU A 57 12.74 16.80 8.87
C GLU A 57 13.37 17.67 9.96
N ALA A 58 13.66 17.07 11.11
CA ALA A 58 14.53 17.69 12.11
C ALA A 58 15.90 17.97 11.45
N PRO A 59 16.49 19.17 11.62
CA PRO A 59 17.71 19.53 10.92
C PRO A 59 18.82 18.51 11.21
N GLY A 60 19.26 17.82 10.15
CA GLY A 60 20.40 16.90 10.23
C GLY A 60 21.66 17.63 10.67
N LEU A 61 22.53 16.94 11.40
CA LEU A 61 23.82 17.49 11.84
C LEU A 61 24.67 17.80 10.61
N SER A 62 25.12 19.06 10.49
CA SER A 62 26.02 19.47 9.41
C SER A 62 27.42 18.86 9.59
N ALA A 63 28.14 18.68 8.49
CA ALA A 63 29.52 18.16 8.52
C ALA A 63 30.43 19.03 9.41
N ASP A 64 30.20 20.35 9.41
CA ASP A 64 30.93 21.30 10.24
C ASP A 64 30.66 21.09 11.73
N GLU A 65 29.40 20.87 12.13
CA GLU A 65 29.02 20.55 13.51
C GLU A 65 29.64 19.23 14.00
N VAL A 66 29.73 18.22 13.13
CA VAL A 66 30.34 16.92 13.47
C VAL A 66 31.85 17.06 13.63
N SER A 67 32.50 17.88 12.81
CA SER A 67 33.95 18.10 12.84
C SER A 67 34.42 18.93 14.05
N ALA A 68 33.56 19.80 14.58
CA ALA A 68 33.84 20.67 15.72
C ALA A 68 33.81 19.95 17.08
N LEU A 69 33.23 18.75 17.14
CA LEU A 69 33.08 17.97 18.37
C LEU A 69 34.30 17.06 18.60
N SER A 70 34.75 16.96 19.85
CA SER A 70 35.73 15.94 20.23
C SER A 70 35.14 14.53 20.09
N THR A 71 36.01 13.53 19.97
CA THR A 71 35.57 12.12 19.85
C THR A 71 34.67 11.68 21.02
N GLU A 72 34.95 12.13 22.24
CA GLU A 72 34.13 11.77 23.41
C GLU A 72 32.78 12.51 23.43
N GLU A 73 32.73 13.76 22.97
CA GLU A 73 31.47 14.48 22.81
C GLU A 73 30.58 13.86 21.74
N ARG A 74 31.17 13.43 20.61
CA ARG A 74 30.43 12.71 19.56
C ARG A 74 29.82 11.42 20.08
N LYS A 75 30.60 10.58 20.77
CA LYS A 75 30.11 9.33 21.37
C LYS A 75 28.98 9.58 22.36
N LYS A 76 29.14 10.55 23.26
CA LYS A 76 28.10 10.90 24.24
C LYS A 76 26.81 11.35 23.54
N ARG A 77 26.92 12.26 22.57
CA ARG A 77 25.76 12.78 21.82
C ARG A 77 25.09 11.69 20.97
N ALA A 78 25.85 10.76 20.40
CA ALA A 78 25.31 9.60 19.67
C ALA A 78 24.46 8.71 20.59
N ILE A 79 24.91 8.47 21.83
CA ILE A 79 24.14 7.72 22.83
C ILE A 79 22.83 8.44 23.19
N GLU A 80 22.88 9.77 23.41
CA GLU A 80 21.69 10.58 23.69
C GLU A 80 20.67 10.54 22.54
N LEU A 81 21.13 10.61 21.29
CA LEU A 81 20.27 10.46 20.11
C LEU A 81 19.67 9.05 20.03
N LYS A 82 20.44 8.01 20.30
CA LYS A 82 19.93 6.63 20.39
C LYS A 82 18.85 6.51 21.47
N ASP A 83 18.99 7.16 22.61
CA ASP A 83 17.97 7.14 23.66
C ASP A 83 16.68 7.88 23.26
N LYS A 84 16.80 9.01 22.56
CA LYS A 84 15.64 9.67 21.93
C LYS A 84 14.95 8.77 20.90
N GLY A 85 15.74 8.11 20.05
CA GLY A 85 15.26 7.12 19.09
C GLY A 85 14.52 5.96 19.77
N ASN A 86 15.03 5.44 20.89
CA ASN A 86 14.38 4.40 21.68
C ASN A 86 13.01 4.89 22.21
N SER A 87 12.95 6.11 22.75
CA SER A 87 11.70 6.69 23.24
C SER A 87 10.65 6.84 22.12
N LYS A 88 11.07 7.31 20.94
CA LYS A 88 10.18 7.43 19.77
C LYS A 88 9.72 6.07 19.25
N PHE A 89 10.60 5.08 19.21
CA PHE A 89 10.26 3.71 18.82
C PHE A 89 9.20 3.11 19.76
N LEU A 90 9.34 3.29 21.07
CA LEU A 90 8.35 2.84 22.06
C LEU A 90 7.02 3.58 21.94
N ALA A 91 7.02 4.80 21.42
CA ALA A 91 5.82 5.57 21.13
C ALA A 91 5.16 5.22 19.78
N GLY A 92 5.71 4.26 19.02
CA GLY A 92 5.22 3.90 17.68
C GLY A 92 5.62 4.88 16.57
N LEU A 93 6.40 5.91 16.89
CA LEU A 93 6.85 6.93 15.93
C LEU A 93 8.10 6.45 15.20
N PHE A 94 7.95 5.43 14.35
CA PHE A 94 9.08 4.72 13.74
C PHE A 94 9.89 5.58 12.77
N SER A 95 9.27 6.50 12.03
CA SER A 95 9.98 7.43 11.14
C SER A 95 10.89 8.35 11.94
N GLU A 96 10.35 9.04 12.96
CA GLU A 96 11.15 9.90 13.83
C GLU A 96 12.24 9.12 14.57
N ALA A 97 11.95 7.89 15.01
CA ALA A 97 12.93 7.03 15.65
C ALA A 97 14.10 6.70 14.71
N LYS A 98 13.80 6.37 13.44
CA LYS A 98 14.79 6.12 12.39
C LYS A 98 15.71 7.34 12.21
N ASP A 99 15.16 8.55 12.18
CA ASP A 99 15.94 9.79 12.00
C ASP A 99 16.93 10.01 13.14
N PHE A 100 16.51 9.78 14.39
CA PHE A 100 17.42 9.85 15.53
C PHE A 100 18.55 8.82 15.46
N TYR A 101 18.27 7.58 15.03
CA TYR A 101 19.33 6.58 14.83
C TYR A 101 20.24 6.94 13.66
N ALA A 102 19.72 7.54 12.58
CA ALA A 102 20.53 8.02 11.47
C ALA A 102 21.49 9.14 11.93
N GLN A 103 21.02 10.09 12.72
CA GLN A 103 21.88 11.13 13.32
C GLN A 103 22.91 10.54 14.28
N ALA A 104 22.57 9.51 15.05
CA ALA A 104 23.53 8.81 15.91
C ALA A 104 24.66 8.15 15.08
N LEU A 105 24.31 7.54 13.95
CA LEU A 105 25.26 6.91 13.02
C LEU A 105 26.19 7.92 12.34
N VAL A 106 25.71 9.15 12.06
CA VAL A 106 26.57 10.23 11.56
C VAL A 106 27.66 10.61 12.57
N LEU A 107 27.38 10.48 13.88
CA LEU A 107 28.34 10.81 14.93
C LEU A 107 29.28 9.66 15.29
N ASP A 108 28.78 8.43 15.30
CA ASP A 108 29.53 7.22 15.59
C ASP A 108 28.88 6.00 14.93
N ASP A 109 29.47 5.54 13.83
CA ASP A 109 28.99 4.38 13.06
C ASP A 109 29.60 3.05 13.53
N SER A 110 30.47 3.07 14.54
CA SER A 110 31.15 1.87 15.05
C SER A 110 30.28 1.05 16.02
N VAL A 111 29.14 1.59 16.44
CA VAL A 111 28.27 1.00 17.48
C VAL A 111 27.18 0.13 16.82
N PRO A 112 27.21 -1.21 16.97
CA PRO A 112 26.28 -2.12 16.29
C PRO A 112 24.81 -1.92 16.70
N GLN A 113 24.55 -1.41 17.92
CA GLN A 113 23.20 -1.16 18.42
C GLN A 113 22.47 -0.09 17.61
N PHE A 114 23.17 0.90 17.06
CA PHE A 114 22.54 1.98 16.28
C PHE A 114 22.00 1.45 14.97
N TRP A 115 22.85 0.77 14.20
CA TRP A 115 22.49 0.04 12.98
C TRP A 115 21.32 -0.91 13.23
N SER A 116 21.45 -1.76 14.24
CA SER A 116 20.42 -2.76 14.52
C SER A 116 19.08 -2.11 14.92
N ASN A 117 19.09 -1.02 15.69
CA ASN A 117 17.86 -0.32 16.07
C ASN A 117 17.23 0.43 14.90
N ARG A 118 18.03 1.00 14.00
CA ARG A 118 17.53 1.56 12.75
C ARG A 118 16.90 0.48 11.85
N ALA A 119 17.54 -0.68 11.71
CA ALA A 119 16.96 -1.85 11.05
C ALA A 119 15.60 -2.26 11.64
N ALA A 120 15.40 -2.12 12.96
CA ALA A 120 14.10 -2.41 13.57
C ALA A 120 13.02 -1.41 13.17
N CYS A 121 13.37 -0.12 13.03
CA CYS A 121 12.47 0.89 12.50
C CYS A 121 12.12 0.58 11.05
N GLU A 122 13.12 0.23 10.24
CA GLU A 122 12.96 -0.12 8.84
C GLU A 122 12.08 -1.36 8.63
N LEU A 123 12.18 -2.38 9.50
CA LEU A 123 11.24 -3.50 9.50
C LEU A 123 9.80 -3.06 9.78
N LYS A 124 9.59 -2.10 10.70
CA LYS A 124 8.26 -1.55 11.03
C LYS A 124 7.72 -0.64 9.93
N LEU A 125 8.60 0.02 9.18
CA LEU A 125 8.29 0.85 8.02
C LEU A 125 8.29 0.07 6.69
N GLU A 126 8.46 -1.25 6.75
CA GLU A 126 8.48 -2.16 5.59
C GLU A 126 9.59 -1.88 4.55
N GLN A 127 10.64 -1.22 5.01
CA GLN A 127 11.87 -0.95 4.27
C GLN A 127 12.84 -2.13 4.44
N HIS A 128 12.39 -3.32 4.03
CA HIS A 128 13.08 -4.57 4.34
C HIS A 128 14.47 -4.69 3.72
N GLY A 129 14.72 -4.06 2.58
CA GLY A 129 16.03 -4.00 1.94
C GLY A 129 17.03 -3.26 2.82
N LEU A 130 16.67 -2.05 3.26
CA LEU A 130 17.48 -1.25 4.19
C LEU A 130 17.68 -2.00 5.51
N ALA A 131 16.63 -2.64 6.05
CA ALA A 131 16.73 -3.39 7.30
C ALA A 131 17.74 -4.55 7.20
N ILE A 132 17.84 -5.19 6.04
CA ILE A 132 18.83 -6.25 5.78
C ILE A 132 20.25 -5.67 5.72
N GLU A 133 20.44 -4.51 5.08
CA GLU A 133 21.73 -3.82 4.99
C GLU A 133 22.22 -3.38 6.38
N ASP A 134 21.39 -2.69 7.13
CA ASP A 134 21.70 -2.23 8.49
C ASP A 134 21.98 -3.39 9.44
N ALA A 135 21.15 -4.44 9.40
CA ALA A 135 21.39 -5.62 10.21
C ALA A 135 22.67 -6.36 9.80
N SER A 136 23.02 -6.36 8.51
CA SER A 136 24.30 -6.91 8.04
C SER A 136 25.49 -6.11 8.56
N LYS A 137 25.39 -4.78 8.58
CA LYS A 137 26.45 -3.93 9.13
C LYS A 137 26.62 -4.13 10.63
N ALA A 138 25.53 -4.28 11.38
CA ALA A 138 25.57 -4.61 12.80
C ALA A 138 26.25 -5.96 13.08
N ILE A 139 26.04 -6.97 12.21
CA ILE A 139 26.70 -8.28 12.31
C ILE A 139 28.20 -8.21 11.98
N GLU A 140 28.58 -7.38 11.00
CA GLU A 140 29.98 -7.14 10.66
C GLU A 140 30.74 -6.54 11.84
N LEU A 141 30.13 -5.58 12.54
CA LEU A 141 30.70 -4.92 13.72
C LEU A 141 30.73 -5.86 14.95
N ASP A 142 29.70 -6.67 15.16
CA ASP A 142 29.63 -7.65 16.26
C ASP A 142 28.97 -8.98 15.80
N PRO A 143 29.79 -10.01 15.45
CA PRO A 143 29.31 -11.34 15.06
C PRO A 143 28.62 -12.15 16.16
N THR A 144 28.58 -11.63 17.39
CA THR A 144 27.85 -12.22 18.52
C THR A 144 26.52 -11.52 18.78
N PHE A 145 26.18 -10.46 18.03
CA PHE A 145 24.97 -9.68 18.24
C PHE A 145 23.72 -10.37 17.69
N SER A 146 23.16 -11.27 18.49
CA SER A 146 21.99 -12.09 18.18
C SER A 146 20.80 -11.31 17.59
N LYS A 147 20.49 -10.11 18.11
CA LYS A 147 19.37 -9.28 17.62
C LYS A 147 19.52 -8.88 16.16
N ALA A 148 20.74 -8.65 15.69
CA ALA A 148 20.99 -8.26 14.30
C ALA A 148 20.71 -9.42 13.34
N TYR A 149 21.13 -10.66 13.68
CA TYR A 149 20.75 -11.85 12.91
C TYR A 149 19.24 -12.04 12.86
N PHE A 150 18.55 -11.88 13.98
CA PHE A 150 17.08 -12.00 14.00
C PHE A 150 16.42 -10.95 13.11
N ARG A 151 16.84 -9.67 13.20
CA ARG A 151 16.33 -8.58 12.36
C ARG A 151 16.57 -8.84 10.87
N ARG A 152 17.77 -9.30 10.48
CA ARG A 152 18.07 -9.65 9.09
C ARG A 152 17.25 -10.84 8.59
N ALA A 153 17.08 -11.87 9.41
CA ALA A 153 16.21 -13.00 9.10
C ALA A 153 14.76 -12.55 8.87
N THR A 154 14.24 -11.66 9.72
CA THR A 154 12.91 -11.08 9.56
C THR A 154 12.79 -10.30 8.25
N GLY A 155 13.79 -9.48 7.91
CA GLY A 155 13.84 -8.78 6.62
C GLY A 155 13.79 -9.75 5.44
N TYR A 156 14.60 -10.81 5.45
CA TYR A 156 14.58 -11.83 4.40
C TYR A 156 13.24 -12.57 4.29
N LEU A 157 12.59 -12.86 5.42
CA LEU A 157 11.28 -13.50 5.43
C LEU A 157 10.20 -12.59 4.86
N ALA A 158 10.25 -11.29 5.16
CA ALA A 158 9.28 -10.32 4.66
C ALA A 158 9.35 -10.15 3.13
N ILE A 159 10.55 -10.28 2.54
CA ILE A 159 10.75 -10.26 1.08
C ILE A 159 10.71 -11.66 0.44
N LEU A 160 10.15 -12.65 1.16
CA LEU A 160 9.97 -14.03 0.71
C LEU A 160 11.25 -14.73 0.25
N LYS A 161 12.36 -14.47 0.94
CA LYS A 161 13.64 -15.18 0.79
C LYS A 161 13.92 -16.07 2.02
N PRO A 162 13.07 -17.08 2.33
CA PRO A 162 13.21 -17.88 3.55
C PRO A 162 14.51 -18.71 3.59
N LYS A 163 15.08 -19.06 2.42
CA LYS A 163 16.39 -19.72 2.34
C LYS A 163 17.52 -18.85 2.89
N ASN A 164 17.45 -17.53 2.67
CA ASN A 164 18.43 -16.56 3.17
C ASN A 164 18.25 -16.30 4.67
N ALA A 165 17.01 -16.37 5.18
CA ALA A 165 16.72 -16.23 6.62
C ALA A 165 17.20 -17.42 7.47
N LEU A 166 17.26 -18.62 6.87
CA LEU A 166 17.58 -19.86 7.57
C LEU A 166 18.95 -19.86 8.31
N PRO A 167 20.08 -19.47 7.70
CA PRO A 167 21.36 -19.40 8.40
C PRO A 167 21.32 -18.44 9.60
N ASP A 168 20.64 -17.30 9.46
CA ASP A 168 20.51 -16.31 10.52
C ASP A 168 19.69 -16.84 11.69
N LEU A 169 18.54 -17.46 11.44
CA LEU A 169 17.72 -18.08 12.50
C LEU A 169 18.48 -19.19 13.25
N ARG A 170 19.25 -20.02 12.52
CA ARG A 170 20.12 -21.03 13.15
C ARG A 170 21.18 -20.38 14.04
N ARG A 171 21.79 -19.29 13.57
CA ARG A 171 22.78 -18.55 14.36
C ARG A 171 22.17 -17.98 15.64
N VAL A 172 20.97 -17.40 15.58
CA VAL A 172 20.25 -16.93 16.77
C VAL A 172 19.97 -18.07 17.74
N THR A 173 19.54 -19.26 17.28
CA THR A 173 19.34 -20.41 18.19
C THR A 173 20.62 -20.94 18.83
N GLN A 174 21.78 -20.71 18.21
CA GLN A 174 23.08 -21.05 18.81
C GLN A 174 23.50 -20.02 19.88
N LEU A 175 23.29 -18.73 19.60
CA LEU A 175 23.63 -17.64 20.52
C LEU A 175 22.66 -17.56 21.71
N GLU A 176 21.38 -17.86 21.48
CA GLU A 176 20.31 -17.85 22.47
C GLU A 176 19.54 -19.19 22.49
N PRO A 177 20.13 -20.27 23.03
CA PRO A 177 19.47 -21.58 23.05
C PRO A 177 18.11 -21.55 23.75
N GLY A 178 17.90 -20.70 24.76
CA GLY A 178 16.64 -20.60 25.50
C GLY A 178 15.50 -19.91 24.75
N ASN A 179 15.74 -19.30 23.58
CA ASN A 179 14.75 -18.49 22.88
C ASN A 179 13.73 -19.36 22.11
N LYS A 180 12.63 -19.71 22.79
CA LYS A 180 11.55 -20.54 22.22
C LYS A 180 10.91 -19.91 20.98
N SER A 181 10.76 -18.59 20.95
CA SER A 181 10.13 -17.87 19.83
C SER A 181 10.91 -18.08 18.54
N VAL A 182 12.24 -17.95 18.59
CA VAL A 182 13.11 -18.14 17.42
C VAL A 182 13.10 -19.58 16.94
N ARG A 183 13.06 -20.57 17.85
CA ARG A 183 12.93 -21.99 17.46
C ARG A 183 11.63 -22.26 16.69
N VAL A 184 10.51 -21.73 17.18
CA VAL A 184 9.21 -21.82 16.48
C VAL A 184 9.30 -21.17 15.10
N GLN A 185 9.99 -20.03 14.99
CA GLN A 185 10.19 -19.34 13.72
C GLN A 185 11.06 -20.13 12.74
N LEU A 186 12.13 -20.76 13.23
CA LEU A 186 13.01 -21.64 12.45
C LEU A 186 12.24 -22.83 11.88
N ASP A 187 11.45 -23.50 12.72
CA ASP A 187 10.62 -24.65 12.30
C ASP A 187 9.56 -24.23 11.28
N SER A 188 8.92 -23.08 11.49
CA SER A 188 7.94 -22.50 10.55
C SER A 188 8.59 -22.18 9.21
N THR A 189 9.79 -21.60 9.23
CA THR A 189 10.56 -21.26 8.02
C THR A 189 10.96 -22.52 7.25
N LEU A 190 11.40 -23.58 7.93
CA LEU A 190 11.71 -24.87 7.30
C LEU A 190 10.48 -25.50 6.64
N LYS A 191 9.32 -25.45 7.31
CA LYS A 191 8.05 -25.92 6.74
C LYS A 191 7.67 -25.11 5.50
N LEU A 192 7.83 -23.79 5.54
CA LEU A 192 7.57 -22.90 4.41
C LEU A 192 8.47 -23.23 3.22
N ILE A 193 9.78 -23.40 3.43
CA ILE A 193 10.72 -23.76 2.35
C ILE A 193 10.29 -25.09 1.71
N ARG A 194 10.05 -26.13 2.51
CA ARG A 194 9.61 -27.43 2.00
C ARG A 194 8.31 -27.33 1.21
N ARG A 195 7.36 -26.53 1.71
CA ARG A 195 6.08 -26.28 1.03
C ARG A 195 6.30 -25.61 -0.33
N LEU A 196 7.08 -24.53 -0.38
CA LEU A 196 7.37 -23.80 -1.62
C LEU A 196 8.14 -24.65 -2.63
N GLU A 197 9.10 -25.45 -2.18
CA GLU A 197 9.85 -26.38 -3.04
C GLU A 197 8.96 -27.49 -3.58
N PHE A 198 8.09 -28.05 -2.73
CA PHE A 198 7.11 -29.05 -3.15
C PHE A 198 6.15 -28.47 -4.18
N GLU A 199 5.54 -27.32 -3.89
CA GLU A 199 4.64 -26.61 -4.81
C GLU A 199 5.30 -26.30 -6.15
N LYS A 200 6.57 -25.85 -6.13
CA LYS A 200 7.35 -25.61 -7.35
C LYS A 200 7.59 -26.91 -8.14
N ALA A 201 7.81 -28.03 -7.46
CA ALA A 201 8.05 -29.33 -8.09
C ALA A 201 6.77 -29.95 -8.68
N ILE A 202 5.60 -29.70 -8.09
CA ILE A 202 4.31 -30.21 -8.58
C ILE A 202 3.57 -29.25 -9.51
N LYS A 203 4.18 -28.11 -9.87
CA LYS A 203 3.58 -27.13 -10.79
C LYS A 203 3.52 -27.71 -12.20
N VAL A 204 2.55 -28.57 -12.42
CA VAL A 204 2.14 -29.10 -13.72
C VAL A 204 0.82 -28.42 -14.04
N GLU A 205 0.78 -27.60 -15.09
CA GLU A 205 -0.45 -27.00 -15.61
C GLU A 205 -1.24 -28.05 -16.40
N SER A 206 -1.67 -29.12 -15.71
CA SER A 206 -2.54 -30.14 -16.31
C SER A 206 -3.81 -30.25 -15.47
N GLY A 207 -4.89 -29.66 -15.95
CA GLY A 207 -6.22 -29.71 -15.35
C GLY A 207 -7.10 -28.56 -15.84
N PRO A 208 -8.43 -28.65 -15.68
CA PRO A 208 -9.32 -27.53 -15.91
C PRO A 208 -8.95 -26.34 -15.01
N LYS A 209 -9.22 -25.12 -15.47
CA LYS A 209 -9.00 -23.92 -14.66
C LYS A 209 -10.00 -23.91 -13.50
N LYS A 210 -9.62 -23.34 -12.35
CA LYS A 210 -10.45 -23.38 -11.14
C LYS A 210 -11.76 -22.63 -11.32
N TRP A 211 -11.78 -21.58 -12.11
CA TRP A 211 -13.03 -20.91 -12.48
C TRP A 211 -14.01 -21.83 -13.22
N GLN A 212 -13.52 -22.74 -14.07
CA GLN A 212 -14.37 -23.70 -14.80
C GLN A 212 -14.96 -24.74 -13.83
N GLU A 213 -14.12 -25.30 -12.94
CA GLU A 213 -14.58 -26.23 -11.90
C GLU A 213 -15.59 -25.58 -10.94
N ALA A 214 -15.38 -24.30 -10.59
CA ALA A 214 -16.29 -23.56 -9.72
C ALA A 214 -17.66 -23.34 -10.38
N LEU A 215 -17.64 -22.99 -11.67
CA LEU A 215 -18.83 -22.78 -12.48
C LEU A 215 -19.64 -24.09 -12.64
N GLU A 216 -18.97 -25.21 -12.88
CA GLU A 216 -19.60 -26.54 -12.94
C GLU A 216 -20.27 -26.92 -11.61
N GLN A 217 -19.59 -26.72 -10.48
CA GLN A 217 -20.20 -26.96 -9.16
C GLN A 217 -21.42 -26.06 -8.89
N ILE A 218 -21.38 -24.80 -9.35
CA ILE A 218 -22.53 -23.88 -9.25
C ILE A 218 -23.72 -24.41 -10.08
N ARG A 219 -23.48 -24.99 -11.26
CA ARG A 219 -24.51 -25.60 -12.11
C ARG A 219 -25.14 -26.81 -11.45
N ASP A 220 -24.30 -27.71 -10.94
CA ASP A 220 -24.74 -28.96 -10.33
C ASP A 220 -25.39 -28.77 -8.96
N ARG A 221 -25.24 -27.57 -8.37
CA ARG A 221 -25.71 -27.23 -7.02
C ARG A 221 -25.17 -28.21 -5.98
N ALA A 222 -23.95 -28.69 -6.20
CA ALA A 222 -23.30 -29.73 -5.43
C ALA A 222 -21.98 -29.23 -4.80
N GLY A 223 -21.39 -30.07 -3.94
CA GLY A 223 -20.10 -29.79 -3.31
C GLY A 223 -20.14 -28.52 -2.44
N GLN A 224 -19.09 -27.70 -2.56
CA GLN A 224 -18.99 -26.45 -1.79
C GLN A 224 -19.94 -25.36 -2.34
N ALA A 225 -20.44 -25.48 -3.57
CA ALA A 225 -21.35 -24.52 -4.20
C ALA A 225 -22.84 -24.87 -4.02
N ALA A 226 -23.18 -25.69 -3.03
CA ALA A 226 -24.57 -25.99 -2.67
C ALA A 226 -25.37 -24.72 -2.33
N LEU A 227 -26.70 -24.80 -2.49
CA LEU A 227 -27.58 -23.70 -2.13
C LEU A 227 -27.46 -23.36 -0.64
N ALA A 228 -27.53 -22.07 -0.33
CA ALA A 228 -27.55 -21.61 1.06
C ALA A 228 -28.71 -22.26 1.82
N PRO A 229 -28.51 -22.68 3.09
CA PRO A 229 -29.56 -23.31 3.87
C PRO A 229 -30.75 -22.36 4.06
N ALA A 230 -31.93 -22.91 4.33
CA ALA A 230 -33.13 -22.11 4.58
C ALA A 230 -32.98 -21.15 5.77
N SER A 231 -32.10 -21.47 6.72
CA SER A 231 -31.75 -20.63 7.87
C SER A 231 -30.85 -19.44 7.54
N TYR A 232 -30.28 -19.37 6.33
CA TYR A 232 -29.45 -18.25 5.92
C TYR A 232 -30.30 -16.99 5.70
N SER A 233 -30.03 -15.95 6.48
CA SER A 233 -30.76 -14.68 6.50
C SER A 233 -29.96 -13.49 5.95
N GLY A 234 -28.78 -13.74 5.38
CA GLY A 234 -27.96 -12.69 4.79
C GLY A 234 -28.40 -12.30 3.36
N PRO A 235 -27.63 -11.43 2.69
CA PRO A 235 -27.92 -10.94 1.34
C PRO A 235 -28.11 -12.08 0.33
N ARG A 236 -29.01 -11.88 -0.62
CA ARG A 236 -29.32 -12.82 -1.70
C ARG A 236 -29.29 -12.10 -3.05
N LEU A 237 -28.80 -12.79 -4.07
CA LEU A 237 -28.78 -12.27 -5.44
C LEU A 237 -30.20 -12.03 -5.95
N GLY A 238 -30.37 -10.98 -6.74
CA GLY A 238 -31.63 -10.69 -7.42
C GLY A 238 -31.92 -11.68 -8.56
N GLU A 239 -33.16 -11.65 -9.04
CA GLU A 239 -33.55 -12.34 -10.26
C GLU A 239 -33.19 -11.48 -11.49
N LEU A 240 -32.66 -12.14 -12.52
CA LEU A 240 -32.40 -11.51 -13.82
C LEU A 240 -33.73 -11.36 -14.59
N SER A 241 -33.93 -10.21 -15.23
CA SER A 241 -35.02 -10.04 -16.20
C SER A 241 -34.79 -10.91 -17.44
N ALA A 242 -35.83 -11.10 -18.25
CA ALA A 242 -35.71 -11.85 -19.51
C ALA A 242 -34.70 -11.19 -20.47
N GLU A 243 -34.66 -9.86 -20.51
CA GLU A 243 -33.74 -9.08 -21.34
C GLU A 243 -32.30 -9.15 -20.80
N GLU A 244 -32.12 -9.07 -19.48
CA GLU A 244 -30.80 -9.24 -18.84
C GLU A 244 -30.25 -10.64 -19.13
N LYS A 245 -31.11 -11.65 -19.01
CA LYS A 245 -30.75 -13.03 -19.32
C LYS A 245 -30.39 -13.21 -20.79
N ALA A 246 -31.19 -12.69 -21.73
CA ALA A 246 -30.89 -12.78 -23.16
C ALA A 246 -29.56 -12.11 -23.53
N LYS A 247 -29.26 -10.93 -22.97
CA LYS A 247 -27.96 -10.25 -23.17
C LYS A 247 -26.79 -11.05 -22.62
N LEU A 248 -26.97 -11.71 -21.48
CA LEU A 248 -25.94 -12.57 -20.90
C LEU A 248 -25.76 -13.81 -21.79
N ASP A 249 -26.84 -14.47 -22.18
CA ASP A 249 -26.81 -15.67 -23.03
C ASP A 249 -26.12 -15.38 -24.38
N GLU A 250 -26.38 -14.23 -25.02
CA GLU A 250 -25.67 -13.79 -26.24
C GLU A 250 -24.15 -13.62 -25.99
N GLN A 251 -23.76 -12.98 -24.88
CA GLN A 251 -22.35 -12.81 -24.52
C GLN A 251 -21.67 -14.12 -24.14
N ASP A 252 -22.44 -15.09 -23.64
CA ASP A 252 -21.93 -16.37 -23.17
C ASP A 252 -21.50 -17.29 -24.33
N GLU A 253 -22.06 -17.09 -25.53
CA GLU A 253 -21.57 -17.74 -26.76
C GLU A 253 -20.14 -17.30 -27.11
N GLU A 254 -19.74 -16.09 -26.71
CA GLU A 254 -18.42 -15.54 -27.00
C GLU A 254 -17.34 -15.95 -25.98
N ASP A 255 -17.67 -16.03 -24.68
CA ASP A 255 -16.68 -16.23 -23.61
C ASP A 255 -16.80 -17.54 -22.82
N GLY A 256 -17.90 -18.30 -22.99
CA GLY A 256 -18.13 -19.58 -22.32
C GLY A 256 -18.47 -19.52 -20.83
N PHE A 257 -18.70 -18.33 -20.24
CA PHE A 257 -18.97 -18.17 -18.80
C PHE A 257 -20.40 -18.51 -18.37
N ARG A 258 -21.40 -18.39 -19.25
CA ARG A 258 -22.82 -18.59 -18.89
C ARG A 258 -23.29 -17.70 -17.73
N GLY A 259 -23.11 -16.39 -17.85
CA GLY A 259 -23.34 -15.37 -16.84
C GLY A 259 -24.74 -15.35 -16.23
N ALA A 260 -25.76 -15.85 -16.92
CA ALA A 260 -27.10 -15.97 -16.35
C ALA A 260 -27.13 -16.83 -15.07
N GLU A 261 -26.25 -17.83 -14.97
CA GLU A 261 -26.17 -18.75 -13.82
C GLU A 261 -25.48 -18.11 -12.59
N LEU A 262 -24.77 -17.00 -12.80
CA LEU A 262 -24.13 -16.24 -11.73
C LEU A 262 -25.11 -15.36 -10.96
N GLY A 263 -26.31 -15.14 -11.49
CA GLY A 263 -27.37 -14.34 -10.85
C GLY A 263 -27.14 -12.82 -10.97
N LYS A 264 -28.10 -12.04 -10.47
CA LYS A 264 -28.03 -10.57 -10.53
C LYS A 264 -27.34 -10.02 -9.28
N ILE A 265 -26.21 -9.36 -9.48
CA ILE A 265 -25.51 -8.56 -8.48
C ILE A 265 -25.79 -7.09 -8.83
N ASP A 266 -26.57 -6.41 -8.01
CA ASP A 266 -26.93 -5.00 -8.20
C ASP A 266 -26.49 -4.14 -7.00
N GLY A 267 -26.64 -2.82 -7.10
CA GLY A 267 -26.21 -1.90 -6.04
C GLY A 267 -26.85 -2.19 -4.68
N LYS A 268 -28.14 -2.60 -4.67
CA LYS A 268 -28.84 -2.96 -3.44
C LYS A 268 -28.19 -4.17 -2.77
N PHE A 269 -27.86 -5.20 -3.52
CA PHE A 269 -27.13 -6.35 -2.97
C PHE A 269 -25.78 -5.94 -2.37
N VAL A 270 -25.05 -5.02 -3.00
CA VAL A 270 -23.76 -4.53 -2.47
C VAL A 270 -23.94 -3.78 -1.15
N GLU A 271 -24.95 -2.91 -1.05
CA GLU A 271 -25.28 -2.20 0.18
C GLU A 271 -25.61 -3.17 1.33
N GLU A 272 -26.46 -4.16 1.07
CA GLU A 272 -26.79 -5.21 2.04
C GLU A 272 -25.54 -6.03 2.42
N LEU A 273 -24.64 -6.30 1.48
CA LEU A 273 -23.39 -7.03 1.70
C LEU A 273 -22.43 -6.28 2.63
N VAL A 274 -22.28 -4.97 2.44
CA VAL A 274 -21.45 -4.12 3.30
C VAL A 274 -21.96 -4.16 4.75
N GLU A 275 -23.25 -3.95 4.96
CA GLU A 275 -23.84 -3.98 6.31
C GLU A 275 -23.75 -5.38 6.94
N PHE A 276 -24.04 -6.42 6.16
CA PHE A 276 -23.91 -7.81 6.62
C PHE A 276 -22.49 -8.13 7.11
N TYR A 277 -21.46 -7.66 6.41
CA TYR A 277 -20.08 -7.87 6.83
C TYR A 277 -19.67 -7.02 8.03
N LYS A 278 -20.16 -5.78 8.15
CA LYS A 278 -19.93 -4.96 9.37
C LYS A 278 -20.46 -5.62 10.63
N GLU A 279 -21.55 -6.38 10.51
CA GLU A 279 -22.15 -7.17 11.60
C GLU A 279 -21.44 -8.52 11.85
N GLY A 280 -20.42 -8.87 11.06
CA GLY A 280 -19.68 -10.13 11.18
C GLY A 280 -20.36 -11.31 10.48
N GLY A 281 -21.26 -11.03 9.54
CA GLY A 281 -21.91 -12.02 8.69
C GLY A 281 -20.92 -12.82 7.85
N LYS A 282 -21.26 -14.09 7.57
CA LYS A 282 -20.46 -14.98 6.72
C LYS A 282 -21.26 -15.39 5.49
N LEU A 283 -20.71 -15.09 4.33
CA LEU A 283 -21.36 -15.37 3.06
C LEU A 283 -21.21 -16.87 2.71
N PRO A 284 -22.30 -17.56 2.29
CA PRO A 284 -22.23 -18.91 1.75
C PRO A 284 -21.24 -18.99 0.57
N THR A 285 -20.48 -20.09 0.50
CA THR A 285 -19.43 -20.29 -0.53
C THR A 285 -19.95 -20.10 -1.95
N ARG A 286 -21.16 -20.61 -2.25
CA ARG A 286 -21.81 -20.41 -3.55
C ARG A 286 -21.92 -18.92 -3.94
N LEU A 287 -22.42 -18.09 -3.02
CA LEU A 287 -22.62 -16.65 -3.27
C LEU A 287 -21.26 -15.94 -3.44
N ALA A 288 -20.27 -16.29 -2.63
CA ALA A 288 -18.92 -15.77 -2.80
C ALA A 288 -18.35 -16.11 -4.19
N TRP A 289 -18.49 -17.37 -4.63
CA TRP A 289 -18.02 -17.79 -5.95
C TRP A 289 -18.79 -17.13 -7.09
N GLN A 290 -20.11 -16.92 -6.96
CA GLN A 290 -20.90 -16.20 -7.96
C GLN A 290 -20.41 -14.75 -8.13
N ILE A 291 -20.09 -14.06 -7.02
CA ILE A 291 -19.47 -12.72 -7.04
C ILE A 291 -18.10 -12.76 -7.74
N MET A 292 -17.24 -13.70 -7.32
CA MET A 292 -15.88 -13.83 -7.86
C MET A 292 -15.88 -14.12 -9.36
N LEU A 293 -16.71 -15.06 -9.83
CA LEU A 293 -16.82 -15.43 -11.24
C LEU A 293 -17.43 -14.30 -12.08
N GLY A 294 -18.41 -13.57 -11.52
CA GLY A 294 -18.99 -12.41 -12.19
C GLY A 294 -17.96 -11.33 -12.47
N ALA A 295 -17.13 -11.02 -11.46
CA ALA A 295 -16.05 -10.06 -11.59
C ALA A 295 -14.91 -10.59 -12.49
N PHE A 296 -14.53 -11.85 -12.33
CA PHE A 296 -13.49 -12.49 -13.15
C PHE A 296 -13.81 -12.42 -14.64
N ARG A 297 -15.07 -12.70 -15.01
CA ARG A 297 -15.55 -12.56 -16.39
C ARG A 297 -15.35 -11.14 -16.93
N LEU A 298 -15.67 -10.13 -16.13
CA LEU A 298 -15.50 -8.73 -16.53
C LEU A 298 -14.03 -8.36 -16.69
N PHE A 299 -13.17 -8.73 -15.74
CA PHE A 299 -11.74 -8.45 -15.82
C PHE A 299 -11.04 -9.14 -16.99
N ASN A 300 -11.46 -10.34 -17.39
CA ASN A 300 -10.91 -11.03 -18.55
C ASN A 300 -11.15 -10.29 -19.88
N ARG A 301 -12.14 -9.38 -19.92
CA ARG A 301 -12.45 -8.55 -21.10
C ARG A 301 -11.73 -7.21 -21.08
N GLU A 302 -11.13 -6.84 -19.94
CA GLU A 302 -10.42 -5.57 -19.81
C GLU A 302 -8.98 -5.65 -20.34
N PRO A 303 -8.46 -4.55 -20.90
CA PRO A 303 -7.05 -4.47 -21.26
C PRO A 303 -6.17 -4.39 -20.00
N THR A 304 -4.86 -4.62 -20.18
CA THR A 304 -3.91 -4.52 -19.05
C THR A 304 -3.76 -3.08 -18.56
N LEU A 305 -3.89 -2.10 -19.46
CA LEU A 305 -4.02 -0.68 -19.17
C LEU A 305 -5.46 -0.26 -19.50
N VAL A 306 -6.28 -0.04 -18.49
CA VAL A 306 -7.66 0.43 -18.66
C VAL A 306 -7.65 1.93 -18.96
N GLU A 307 -8.45 2.37 -19.92
CA GLU A 307 -8.61 3.79 -20.23
C GLU A 307 -9.96 4.28 -19.71
N TYR A 308 -9.93 5.33 -18.91
CA TYR A 308 -11.13 5.91 -18.30
C TYR A 308 -11.22 7.41 -18.62
N THR A 309 -12.34 7.82 -19.19
CA THR A 309 -12.61 9.21 -19.55
C THR A 309 -13.54 9.82 -18.52
N VAL A 310 -13.10 10.91 -17.87
CA VAL A 310 -13.93 11.69 -16.94
C VAL A 310 -14.80 12.63 -17.76
N ALA A 311 -16.02 12.19 -18.05
CA ALA A 311 -17.00 12.93 -18.83
C ALA A 311 -17.44 14.23 -18.12
N GLU A 312 -17.99 15.17 -18.88
CA GLU A 312 -18.46 16.43 -18.33
C GLU A 312 -19.48 16.23 -17.21
N GLY A 313 -19.24 16.88 -16.06
CA GLY A 313 -20.06 16.78 -14.87
C GLY A 313 -19.89 15.49 -14.06
N THR A 314 -18.96 14.61 -14.42
CA THR A 314 -18.67 13.38 -13.68
C THR A 314 -17.37 13.47 -12.88
N THR A 315 -17.18 12.51 -11.98
CA THR A 315 -15.98 12.43 -11.12
C THR A 315 -15.49 10.99 -10.99
N ILE A 316 -14.23 10.82 -10.60
CA ILE A 316 -13.65 9.53 -10.22
C ILE A 316 -12.82 9.67 -8.94
N ASP A 317 -13.02 8.79 -7.96
CA ASP A 317 -12.20 8.71 -6.76
C ASP A 317 -11.14 7.62 -6.91
N VAL A 318 -9.87 7.99 -6.74
CA VAL A 318 -8.73 7.08 -6.68
C VAL A 318 -8.47 6.71 -5.23
N ILE A 319 -8.69 5.45 -4.92
CA ILE A 319 -8.55 4.84 -3.59
C ILE A 319 -7.27 4.02 -3.58
N GLY A 320 -6.33 4.36 -2.70
CA GLY A 320 -5.13 3.54 -2.43
C GLY A 320 -5.42 2.31 -1.58
N ASP A 321 -4.37 1.75 -0.98
CA ASP A 321 -4.40 0.48 -0.24
C ASP A 321 -5.44 0.47 0.88
N THR A 322 -6.09 -0.67 1.10
CA THR A 322 -7.11 -0.85 2.15
C THR A 322 -6.83 -2.05 3.07
N HIS A 323 -6.03 -3.02 2.61
CA HIS A 323 -5.43 -4.07 3.43
C HIS A 323 -6.34 -4.73 4.47
N GLY A 324 -7.52 -5.22 4.06
CA GLY A 324 -8.40 -5.98 4.95
C GLY A 324 -8.92 -5.21 6.17
N GLN A 325 -8.89 -3.87 6.18
CA GLN A 325 -9.43 -3.00 7.23
C GLN A 325 -10.90 -2.64 6.97
N LEU A 326 -11.80 -3.61 7.18
CA LEU A 326 -13.20 -3.53 6.74
C LEU A 326 -13.96 -2.31 7.28
N TYR A 327 -13.71 -1.89 8.52
CA TYR A 327 -14.46 -0.79 9.14
C TYR A 327 -14.02 0.57 8.60
N GLU A 328 -12.71 0.76 8.37
CA GLU A 328 -12.16 1.93 7.69
C GLU A 328 -12.63 1.95 6.24
N PHE A 329 -12.65 0.79 5.58
CA PHE A 329 -13.17 0.66 4.22
C PHE A 329 -14.65 1.03 4.13
N ALA A 330 -15.48 0.56 5.06
CA ALA A 330 -16.88 0.96 5.12
C ALA A 330 -17.05 2.46 5.38
N HIS A 331 -16.23 3.06 6.25
CA HIS A 331 -16.23 4.51 6.46
C HIS A 331 -15.80 5.27 5.20
N LEU A 332 -14.73 4.83 4.54
CA LEU A 332 -14.27 5.38 3.26
C LEU A 332 -15.40 5.39 2.23
N LEU A 333 -16.15 4.29 2.08
CA LEU A 333 -17.29 4.24 1.16
C LEU A 333 -18.41 5.25 1.50
N THR A 334 -18.57 5.63 2.77
CA THR A 334 -19.51 6.72 3.15
C THR A 334 -19.02 8.11 2.74
N LEU A 335 -17.70 8.29 2.57
CA LEU A 335 -17.09 9.55 2.16
C LEU A 335 -17.03 9.69 0.64
N THR A 336 -16.70 8.61 -0.07
CA THR A 336 -16.68 8.60 -1.54
C THR A 336 -18.12 8.63 -2.08
N GLY A 337 -19.03 7.87 -1.46
CA GLY A 337 -20.29 7.46 -2.06
C GLY A 337 -20.11 6.23 -2.95
N PRO A 338 -21.22 5.56 -3.35
CA PRO A 338 -21.15 4.41 -4.24
C PRO A 338 -20.85 4.84 -5.69
N PRO A 339 -20.34 3.92 -6.54
CA PRO A 339 -20.31 4.14 -7.98
C PRO A 339 -21.71 4.43 -8.54
N SER A 340 -21.78 5.29 -9.54
CA SER A 340 -23.02 5.64 -10.27
C SER A 340 -22.68 6.01 -11.71
N ASP A 341 -23.66 6.48 -12.48
CA ASP A 341 -23.42 6.99 -13.84
C ASP A 341 -22.60 8.30 -13.86
N THR A 342 -22.52 9.00 -12.72
CA THR A 342 -21.83 10.30 -12.58
C THR A 342 -20.60 10.26 -11.67
N HIS A 343 -20.31 9.10 -11.08
CA HIS A 343 -19.23 8.94 -10.12
C HIS A 343 -18.61 7.54 -10.24
N ALA A 344 -17.30 7.48 -10.39
CA ALA A 344 -16.56 6.21 -10.43
C ALA A 344 -15.62 6.05 -9.25
N LEU A 345 -15.32 4.80 -8.91
CA LEU A 345 -14.31 4.42 -7.93
C LEU A 345 -13.22 3.61 -8.61
N LEU A 346 -11.96 3.96 -8.37
CA LEU A 346 -10.78 3.19 -8.77
C LEU A 346 -10.04 2.70 -7.51
N PHE A 347 -10.06 1.39 -7.28
CA PHE A 347 -9.27 0.75 -6.23
C PHE A 347 -7.88 0.39 -6.76
N ASN A 348 -6.85 1.08 -6.28
CA ASN A 348 -5.48 0.98 -6.80
C ASN A 348 -4.64 -0.08 -6.06
N GLY A 349 -5.13 -1.32 -6.04
CA GLY A 349 -4.46 -2.49 -5.46
C GLY A 349 -4.47 -2.57 -3.94
N ASP A 350 -3.91 -3.67 -3.42
CA ASP A 350 -3.63 -3.92 -2.01
C ASP A 350 -4.87 -3.78 -1.11
N PHE A 351 -5.91 -4.52 -1.49
CA PHE A 351 -7.15 -4.60 -0.71
C PHE A 351 -7.23 -5.83 0.20
N VAL A 352 -6.28 -6.75 0.06
CA VAL A 352 -6.13 -7.92 0.93
C VAL A 352 -4.82 -7.88 1.74
N ASP A 353 -4.66 -8.93 2.56
CA ASP A 353 -3.54 -9.13 3.49
C ASP A 353 -3.48 -8.10 4.62
N ARG A 354 -2.70 -8.42 5.65
CA ARG A 354 -2.46 -7.60 6.85
C ARG A 354 -3.69 -7.47 7.74
N GLY A 355 -4.74 -6.78 7.30
CA GLY A 355 -6.01 -6.76 8.01
C GLY A 355 -6.70 -8.12 7.99
N SER A 356 -7.61 -8.32 8.95
CA SER A 356 -8.25 -9.62 9.20
C SER A 356 -9.63 -9.77 8.56
N TRP A 357 -9.99 -8.86 7.65
CA TRP A 357 -11.24 -8.85 6.88
C TRP A 357 -11.00 -8.65 5.38
N SER A 358 -9.92 -9.25 4.88
CA SER A 358 -9.52 -9.16 3.47
C SER A 358 -10.54 -9.79 2.53
N VAL A 359 -11.16 -10.91 2.93
CA VAL A 359 -12.19 -11.61 2.16
C VAL A 359 -13.41 -10.71 1.95
N GLU A 360 -13.85 -10.02 3.00
CA GLU A 360 -15.02 -9.14 2.95
C GLU A 360 -14.77 -7.98 1.97
N ILE A 361 -13.64 -7.29 2.10
CA ILE A 361 -13.30 -6.17 1.20
C ILE A 361 -13.18 -6.65 -0.24
N ALA A 362 -12.46 -7.75 -0.48
CA ALA A 362 -12.32 -8.29 -1.82
C ALA A 362 -13.69 -8.60 -2.45
N LEU A 363 -14.59 -9.26 -1.71
CA LEU A 363 -15.92 -9.59 -2.20
C LEU A 363 -16.81 -8.35 -2.40
N ILE A 364 -16.70 -7.31 -1.56
CA ILE A 364 -17.41 -6.05 -1.77
C ILE A 364 -16.93 -5.36 -3.06
N ILE A 365 -15.62 -5.25 -3.28
CA ILE A 365 -15.06 -4.64 -4.50
C ILE A 365 -15.49 -5.42 -5.74
N MET A 366 -15.44 -6.76 -5.70
CA MET A 366 -15.92 -7.60 -6.80
C MET A 366 -17.43 -7.43 -7.04
N ALA A 367 -18.23 -7.29 -5.98
CA ALA A 367 -19.67 -7.08 -6.11
C ALA A 367 -19.98 -5.69 -6.71
N TYR A 368 -19.26 -4.63 -6.32
CA TYR A 368 -19.32 -3.34 -7.00
C TYR A 368 -18.94 -3.45 -8.47
N LYS A 369 -17.89 -4.21 -8.81
CA LYS A 369 -17.49 -4.45 -10.20
C LYS A 369 -18.61 -5.09 -11.02
N CYS A 370 -19.32 -6.06 -10.45
CA CYS A 370 -20.47 -6.68 -11.09
C CYS A 370 -21.65 -5.71 -11.26
N ALA A 371 -21.96 -4.92 -10.23
CA ALA A 371 -23.10 -4.00 -10.22
C ALA A 371 -22.88 -2.76 -11.11
N PHE A 372 -21.64 -2.24 -11.16
CA PHE A 372 -21.27 -1.00 -11.86
C PHE A 372 -20.00 -1.21 -12.69
N PRO A 373 -20.03 -2.05 -13.74
CA PRO A 373 -18.84 -2.49 -14.46
C PRO A 373 -18.06 -1.36 -15.13
N LYS A 374 -18.72 -0.27 -15.49
CA LYS A 374 -18.10 0.91 -16.15
C LYS A 374 -17.47 1.91 -15.16
N THR A 375 -17.95 1.93 -13.92
CA THR A 375 -17.57 2.94 -12.92
C THR A 375 -16.97 2.35 -11.65
N THR A 376 -16.72 1.04 -11.64
CA THR A 376 -15.83 0.38 -10.68
C THR A 376 -14.61 -0.14 -11.42
N LEU A 377 -13.46 0.47 -11.16
CA LEU A 377 -12.17 0.11 -11.72
C LEU A 377 -11.29 -0.47 -10.61
N VAL A 378 -10.45 -1.44 -10.96
CA VAL A 378 -9.56 -2.10 -10.01
C VAL A 378 -8.22 -2.35 -10.69
N ASN A 379 -7.15 -1.80 -10.12
CA ASN A 379 -5.80 -2.18 -10.47
C ASN A 379 -5.31 -3.26 -9.50
N ARG A 380 -4.40 -4.10 -9.97
CA ARG A 380 -3.70 -5.09 -9.18
C ARG A 380 -2.63 -4.41 -8.31
N GLY A 381 -2.54 -4.78 -7.04
CA GLY A 381 -1.43 -4.46 -6.15
C GLY A 381 -0.46 -5.65 -5.99
N ASN A 382 0.64 -5.45 -5.27
CA ASN A 382 1.57 -6.53 -5.01
C ASN A 382 1.01 -7.57 -4.03
N HIS A 383 0.04 -7.19 -3.20
CA HIS A 383 -0.66 -8.12 -2.31
C HIS A 383 -1.76 -8.93 -3.01
N GLU A 384 -2.16 -8.62 -4.25
CA GLU A 384 -2.94 -9.53 -5.10
C GLU A 384 -2.03 -10.55 -5.84
N ALA A 385 -1.07 -11.10 -5.10
CA ALA A 385 -0.14 -12.13 -5.55
C ALA A 385 -0.11 -13.30 -4.55
N GLU A 386 -0.08 -14.53 -5.10
CA GLU A 386 -0.13 -15.79 -4.34
C GLU A 386 0.98 -15.86 -3.28
N GLN A 387 2.18 -15.37 -3.64
CA GLN A 387 3.32 -15.39 -2.74
C GLN A 387 3.11 -14.49 -1.52
N MET A 388 2.53 -13.29 -1.69
CA MET A 388 2.21 -12.40 -0.58
C MET A 388 1.12 -13.01 0.30
N ASN A 389 0.04 -13.51 -0.32
CA ASN A 389 -1.11 -14.04 0.42
C ASN A 389 -0.78 -15.24 1.32
N LYS A 390 0.21 -16.06 0.93
CA LYS A 390 0.72 -17.19 1.72
C LYS A 390 1.38 -16.77 3.04
N VAL A 391 1.85 -15.53 3.11
CA VAL A 391 2.60 -15.01 4.27
C VAL A 391 1.80 -13.98 5.05
N TYR A 392 1.08 -13.09 4.37
CA TYR A 392 0.48 -11.92 4.98
C TYR A 392 -1.00 -12.06 5.38
N GLY A 393 -1.54 -13.27 5.28
CA GLY A 393 -2.76 -13.67 5.98
C GLY A 393 -3.93 -14.02 5.09
N PHE A 394 -4.01 -13.52 3.85
CA PHE A 394 -5.17 -13.74 2.99
C PHE A 394 -5.40 -15.21 2.68
N GLU A 395 -4.35 -16.00 2.40
CA GLU A 395 -4.51 -17.44 2.21
C GLU A 395 -5.12 -18.10 3.46
N GLY A 396 -4.58 -17.77 4.64
CA GLY A 396 -5.05 -18.30 5.91
C GLY A 396 -6.50 -17.91 6.19
N GLU A 397 -6.88 -16.67 5.87
CA GLU A 397 -8.22 -16.14 6.05
C GLU A 397 -9.23 -16.86 5.15
N VAL A 398 -8.92 -17.00 3.86
CA VAL A 398 -9.77 -17.72 2.89
C VAL A 398 -9.96 -19.17 3.34
N LYS A 399 -8.89 -19.85 3.75
CA LYS A 399 -8.96 -21.24 4.25
C LYS A 399 -9.80 -21.35 5.52
N ALA A 400 -9.69 -20.40 6.44
CA ALA A 400 -10.48 -20.37 7.66
C ALA A 400 -11.97 -20.12 7.40
N LYS A 401 -12.30 -19.29 6.40
CA LYS A 401 -13.69 -18.91 6.09
C LYS A 401 -14.42 -19.90 5.19
N PHE A 402 -13.75 -20.49 4.20
CA PHE A 402 -14.38 -21.37 3.19
C PHE A 402 -13.94 -22.83 3.25
N GLY A 403 -12.82 -23.13 3.90
CA GLY A 403 -12.26 -24.48 3.99
C GLY A 403 -11.52 -24.93 2.73
N GLY A 404 -10.36 -25.56 2.94
CA GLY A 404 -9.53 -26.09 1.86
C GLY A 404 -8.92 -25.02 0.94
N ASP A 405 -8.23 -25.46 -0.11
CA ASP A 405 -7.44 -24.59 -0.98
C ASP A 405 -8.21 -24.05 -2.19
N PHE A 406 -9.41 -24.58 -2.47
CA PHE A 406 -10.10 -24.33 -3.73
C PHE A 406 -10.46 -22.85 -3.92
N THR A 407 -11.15 -22.24 -2.95
CA THR A 407 -11.53 -20.82 -3.01
C THR A 407 -10.31 -19.89 -3.09
N PHE A 408 -9.21 -20.24 -2.42
CA PHE A 408 -7.98 -19.46 -2.51
C PHE A 408 -7.38 -19.51 -3.92
N LYS A 409 -7.32 -20.70 -4.53
CA LYS A 409 -6.86 -20.83 -5.93
C LYS A 409 -7.78 -20.09 -6.91
N LEU A 410 -9.09 -20.05 -6.64
CA LEU A 410 -10.03 -19.26 -7.43
C LEU A 410 -9.76 -17.74 -7.28
N PHE A 411 -9.48 -17.25 -6.07
CA PHE A 411 -9.00 -15.87 -5.87
C PHE A 411 -7.70 -15.61 -6.62
N THR A 412 -6.74 -16.55 -6.60
CA THR A 412 -5.48 -16.41 -7.36
C THR A 412 -5.71 -16.26 -8.85
N GLU A 413 -6.63 -17.03 -9.45
CA GLU A 413 -7.01 -16.86 -10.86
C GLU A 413 -7.66 -15.50 -11.10
N LEU A 414 -8.60 -15.09 -10.23
CA LEU A 414 -9.24 -13.77 -10.27
C LEU A 414 -8.21 -12.62 -10.22
N PHE A 415 -7.28 -12.68 -9.27
CA PHE A 415 -6.23 -11.67 -9.10
C PHE A 415 -5.27 -11.61 -10.29
N ASN A 416 -5.03 -12.73 -10.98
CA ASN A 416 -4.25 -12.72 -12.21
C ASN A 416 -4.97 -12.01 -13.37
N ALA A 417 -6.30 -11.88 -13.35
CA ALA A 417 -7.03 -11.15 -14.39
C ALA A 417 -7.13 -9.64 -14.15
N LEU A 418 -6.83 -9.15 -12.93
CA LEU A 418 -6.89 -7.73 -12.60
C LEU A 418 -5.96 -6.91 -13.51
N PRO A 419 -6.44 -5.80 -14.11
CA PRO A 419 -5.61 -4.82 -14.80
C PRO A 419 -4.42 -4.35 -13.95
N LEU A 420 -3.34 -3.91 -14.60
CA LEU A 420 -2.15 -3.43 -13.88
C LEU A 420 -2.18 -1.92 -13.63
N ALA A 421 -2.85 -1.17 -14.50
CA ALA A 421 -2.91 0.27 -14.41
C ALA A 421 -4.18 0.82 -15.07
N THR A 422 -4.52 2.05 -14.70
CA THR A 422 -5.62 2.82 -15.29
C THR A 422 -5.11 4.17 -15.75
N LEU A 423 -5.47 4.57 -16.96
CA LEU A 423 -5.17 5.86 -17.54
C LEU A 423 -6.42 6.74 -17.51
N ILE A 424 -6.45 7.70 -16.60
CA ILE A 424 -7.57 8.62 -16.42
C ILE A 424 -7.33 9.84 -17.33
N THR A 425 -8.34 10.20 -18.12
CA THR A 425 -8.30 11.32 -19.05
C THR A 425 -9.46 12.27 -18.80
N ALA A 426 -9.15 13.52 -18.50
CA ALA A 426 -10.15 14.58 -18.36
C ALA A 426 -10.69 15.03 -19.72
N THR A 427 -11.96 15.48 -19.76
CA THR A 427 -12.59 15.96 -20.99
C THR A 427 -12.60 17.48 -21.13
N LYS A 428 -12.48 18.23 -20.03
CA LYS A 428 -12.46 19.70 -19.97
C LYS A 428 -11.05 20.27 -19.81
N GLU A 429 -10.89 21.53 -20.23
CA GLU A 429 -9.60 22.20 -20.16
C GLU A 429 -9.19 22.39 -18.70
N PRO A 430 -7.90 22.17 -18.37
CA PRO A 430 -7.41 22.44 -17.04
C PRO A 430 -7.62 23.91 -16.67
N LEU A 431 -7.76 24.15 -15.38
CA LEU A 431 -7.74 25.51 -14.84
C LEU A 431 -6.38 26.17 -15.14
N GLN A 432 -6.38 27.47 -15.44
CA GLN A 432 -5.17 28.22 -15.78
C GLN A 432 -5.06 29.52 -14.99
N GLY A 433 -3.83 29.99 -14.78
CA GLY A 433 -3.56 31.30 -14.19
C GLY A 433 -4.26 31.50 -12.84
N ALA A 434 -5.06 32.57 -12.75
CA ALA A 434 -5.78 32.94 -11.53
C ALA A 434 -6.93 31.99 -11.18
N ASP A 435 -7.39 31.15 -12.11
CA ASP A 435 -8.48 30.18 -11.87
C ASP A 435 -7.98 28.94 -11.11
N VAL A 436 -6.67 28.69 -11.06
CA VAL A 436 -6.10 27.61 -10.24
C VAL A 436 -6.09 28.05 -8.77
N PRO A 437 -6.80 27.36 -7.86
CA PRO A 437 -6.80 27.72 -6.44
C PRO A 437 -5.39 27.75 -5.87
N ALA A 438 -5.09 28.72 -5.00
CA ALA A 438 -3.75 28.84 -4.39
C ALA A 438 -3.30 27.55 -3.68
N LYS A 439 -4.25 26.89 -3.01
CA LYS A 439 -4.08 25.61 -2.30
C LYS A 439 -4.24 24.37 -3.19
N ALA A 440 -4.36 24.53 -4.51
CA ALA A 440 -4.48 23.38 -5.41
C ALA A 440 -3.23 22.48 -5.33
N PRO A 441 -3.40 21.17 -5.49
CA PRO A 441 -2.30 20.22 -5.57
C PRO A 441 -1.22 20.65 -6.58
N LEU A 442 0.02 20.27 -6.33
CA LEU A 442 1.13 20.46 -7.26
C LEU A 442 0.86 19.80 -8.61
N ALA A 443 0.23 18.63 -8.63
CA ALA A 443 -0.20 17.96 -9.87
C ALA A 443 -1.12 18.84 -10.74
N GLN A 444 -2.00 19.64 -10.10
CA GLN A 444 -2.86 20.59 -10.81
C GLN A 444 -2.05 21.66 -11.52
N LYS A 445 -0.93 22.08 -10.90
CA LYS A 445 0.00 23.10 -11.42
C LYS A 445 1.00 22.52 -12.44
N SER A 446 1.04 21.20 -12.64
CA SER A 446 1.93 20.56 -13.62
C SER A 446 1.65 21.06 -15.04
N PRO A 447 2.68 21.47 -15.80
CA PRO A 447 2.52 21.97 -17.17
C PRO A 447 2.34 20.84 -18.20
N ILE A 448 2.54 19.57 -17.81
CA ILE A 448 2.48 18.45 -18.76
C ILE A 448 1.03 18.07 -19.00
N LEU A 449 0.62 18.15 -20.26
CA LEU A 449 -0.71 17.79 -20.74
C LEU A 449 -0.57 16.73 -21.84
N SER A 450 -1.68 16.08 -22.17
CA SER A 450 -1.75 15.20 -23.33
C SER A 450 -1.31 15.93 -24.61
N ALA A 451 -0.60 15.21 -25.48
CA ALA A 451 -0.14 15.79 -26.74
C ALA A 451 -1.35 16.28 -27.58
N PRO A 452 -1.24 17.42 -28.29
CA PRO A 452 -2.34 17.91 -29.14
C PRO A 452 -2.79 16.91 -30.22
N SER A 453 -1.94 15.95 -30.57
CA SER A 453 -2.18 14.92 -31.57
C SER A 453 -3.01 13.73 -31.09
N VAL A 454 -3.28 13.62 -29.78
CA VAL A 454 -4.17 12.58 -29.23
C VAL A 454 -5.57 13.15 -29.10
N GLU A 455 -6.63 12.33 -29.17
CA GLU A 455 -8.03 12.77 -29.01
C GLU A 455 -8.25 13.61 -27.73
N ALA A 456 -7.49 13.28 -26.69
CA ALA A 456 -7.46 13.98 -25.42
C ALA A 456 -6.68 15.32 -25.42
N GLY A 457 -6.18 15.82 -26.55
CA GLY A 457 -5.13 16.85 -26.63
C GLY A 457 -5.36 18.10 -25.78
N GLY A 458 -4.34 18.52 -25.03
CA GLY A 458 -4.41 19.67 -24.13
C GLY A 458 -5.21 19.44 -22.84
N ARG A 459 -5.54 18.19 -22.50
CA ARG A 459 -6.24 17.80 -21.27
C ARG A 459 -5.29 17.15 -20.27
N LYS A 460 -5.70 17.13 -19.00
CA LYS A 460 -4.99 16.45 -17.92
C LYS A 460 -5.15 14.93 -18.06
N ARG A 461 -4.06 14.19 -17.87
CA ARG A 461 -4.04 12.73 -17.89
C ARG A 461 -3.25 12.19 -16.71
N TYR A 462 -3.79 11.18 -16.04
CA TYR A 462 -3.17 10.55 -14.88
C TYR A 462 -2.93 9.07 -15.15
N PHE A 463 -1.68 8.63 -14.99
CA PHE A 463 -1.34 7.21 -15.01
C PHE A 463 -1.44 6.68 -13.58
N VAL A 464 -2.44 5.87 -13.31
CA VAL A 464 -2.69 5.29 -11.98
C VAL A 464 -2.19 3.86 -11.96
N VAL A 465 -1.23 3.58 -11.08
CA VAL A 465 -0.57 2.28 -10.93
C VAL A 465 -0.28 2.02 -9.45
N HIS A 466 -0.29 0.78 -8.97
CA HIS A 466 -0.07 0.53 -7.55
C HIS A 466 1.36 0.88 -7.09
N GLY A 467 2.35 0.23 -7.71
CA GLY A 467 3.78 0.42 -7.51
C GLY A 467 4.26 1.73 -8.12
N GLY A 468 4.98 1.68 -9.24
CA GLY A 468 5.49 2.90 -9.83
C GLY A 468 6.06 2.72 -11.22
N LEU A 469 7.15 3.44 -11.49
CA LEU A 469 7.77 3.51 -12.81
C LEU A 469 8.89 2.48 -12.99
N PHE A 470 9.46 2.49 -14.19
CA PHE A 470 10.19 1.36 -14.75
C PHE A 470 11.72 1.51 -14.67
N SER A 471 12.40 0.38 -14.71
CA SER A 471 13.87 0.27 -14.63
C SER A 471 14.60 0.81 -15.86
N ARG A 472 13.93 0.91 -17.01
CA ARG A 472 14.47 1.50 -18.23
C ARG A 472 13.74 2.77 -18.65
N ASP A 473 14.45 3.62 -19.37
CA ASP A 473 13.85 4.78 -20.03
C ASP A 473 13.08 4.37 -21.29
N GLY A 474 12.21 5.25 -21.77
CA GLY A 474 11.49 5.05 -23.02
C GLY A 474 10.30 4.08 -22.96
N VAL A 475 9.94 3.55 -21.79
CA VAL A 475 8.74 2.70 -21.66
C VAL A 475 7.51 3.48 -22.07
N THR A 476 6.76 2.96 -23.04
CA THR A 476 5.54 3.60 -23.55
C THR A 476 4.27 2.99 -22.96
N LEU A 477 3.15 3.71 -23.06
CA LEU A 477 1.82 3.17 -22.73
C LEU A 477 1.48 1.90 -23.54
N ASP A 478 1.94 1.78 -24.78
CA ASP A 478 1.72 0.60 -25.62
C ASP A 478 2.43 -0.64 -25.09
N GLU A 479 3.64 -0.49 -24.56
CA GLU A 479 4.37 -1.59 -23.93
C GLU A 479 3.65 -2.07 -22.66
N ILE A 480 3.02 -1.16 -21.90
CA ILE A 480 2.21 -1.50 -20.73
C ILE A 480 0.95 -2.27 -21.16
N ARG A 481 0.26 -1.84 -22.24
CA ARG A 481 -0.90 -2.54 -22.81
C ARG A 481 -0.59 -3.98 -23.19
N GLN A 482 0.64 -4.25 -23.66
CA GLN A 482 1.09 -5.57 -24.12
C GLN A 482 1.53 -6.52 -23.00
N ILE A 483 1.61 -6.08 -21.75
CA ILE A 483 2.00 -6.95 -20.64
C ILE A 483 0.95 -8.07 -20.48
N ASN A 484 1.40 -9.33 -20.59
CA ASN A 484 0.58 -10.48 -20.23
C ASN A 484 0.45 -10.58 -18.71
N ARG A 485 -0.70 -10.13 -18.18
CA ARG A 485 -0.96 -10.05 -16.73
C ARG A 485 -1.50 -11.34 -16.11
N TYR A 486 -1.94 -12.32 -16.91
CA TYR A 486 -2.62 -13.56 -16.49
C TYR A 486 -1.68 -14.60 -15.85
N GLN A 487 -0.80 -14.13 -14.98
CA GLN A 487 0.24 -14.90 -14.30
C GLN A 487 0.60 -14.25 -12.95
N GLN A 488 1.40 -14.95 -12.16
CA GLN A 488 2.01 -14.36 -10.98
C GLN A 488 3.13 -13.38 -11.38
N PRO A 489 3.31 -12.25 -10.67
CA PRO A 489 4.39 -11.33 -10.98
C PRO A 489 5.76 -12.02 -10.84
N GLY A 490 6.65 -11.75 -11.79
CA GLY A 490 8.04 -12.16 -11.73
C GLY A 490 8.85 -11.34 -10.71
N GLN A 491 10.14 -11.65 -10.61
CA GLN A 491 11.08 -10.86 -9.78
C GLN A 491 11.59 -9.61 -10.50
N GLU A 492 11.40 -9.52 -11.81
CA GLU A 492 11.88 -8.44 -12.69
C GLU A 492 10.87 -8.18 -13.82
N GLY A 493 11.09 -7.10 -14.57
CA GLY A 493 10.28 -6.71 -15.73
C GLY A 493 9.10 -5.81 -15.36
N LEU A 494 8.46 -5.26 -16.40
CA LEU A 494 7.47 -4.18 -16.26
C LEU A 494 6.30 -4.52 -15.32
N MET A 495 5.83 -5.77 -15.32
CA MET A 495 4.77 -6.21 -14.41
C MET A 495 5.22 -6.16 -12.95
N SER A 496 6.46 -6.57 -12.66
CA SER A 496 7.01 -6.53 -11.30
C SER A 496 7.21 -5.08 -10.86
N GLU A 497 7.78 -4.25 -11.74
CA GLU A 497 8.08 -2.84 -11.48
C GLU A 497 6.80 -2.02 -11.24
N ALA A 498 5.75 -2.24 -12.04
CA ALA A 498 4.43 -1.62 -11.85
C ALA A 498 3.78 -1.97 -10.50
N LEU A 499 4.17 -3.06 -9.84
CA LEU A 499 3.62 -3.47 -8.55
C LEU A 499 4.54 -3.13 -7.37
N TRP A 500 5.84 -2.93 -7.57
CA TRP A 500 6.83 -2.88 -6.49
C TRP A 500 7.75 -1.65 -6.46
N ALA A 501 7.80 -0.84 -7.52
CA ALA A 501 8.69 0.30 -7.55
C ALA A 501 8.20 1.43 -6.62
N ASP A 502 9.14 2.17 -6.02
CA ASP A 502 8.86 3.33 -5.17
C ASP A 502 9.58 4.59 -5.68
N PRO A 503 9.00 5.78 -5.48
CA PRO A 503 9.72 7.03 -5.70
C PRO A 503 10.90 7.18 -4.73
N GLN A 504 11.94 7.89 -5.17
CA GLN A 504 13.07 8.29 -4.33
C GLN A 504 13.38 9.78 -4.53
N VAL A 505 13.92 10.42 -3.48
CA VAL A 505 14.23 11.86 -3.50
C VAL A 505 15.33 12.18 -4.51
N ALA A 506 16.38 11.36 -4.58
CA ALA A 506 17.52 11.59 -5.46
C ALA A 506 17.20 11.27 -6.93
N ASN A 507 17.77 12.03 -7.85
CA ASN A 507 17.71 11.74 -9.28
C ASN A 507 18.27 10.34 -9.61
N GLY A 508 17.85 9.81 -10.76
CA GLY A 508 18.25 8.52 -11.29
C GLY A 508 17.45 7.37 -10.70
N ARG A 509 18.07 6.19 -10.67
CA ARG A 509 17.48 4.96 -10.13
C ARG A 509 18.36 4.41 -9.02
N GLY A 510 17.74 3.76 -8.04
CA GLY A 510 18.42 3.16 -6.90
C GLY A 510 17.89 1.78 -6.56
N PRO A 511 18.60 1.03 -5.70
CA PRO A 511 18.05 -0.19 -5.14
C PRO A 511 16.76 0.11 -4.38
N SER A 512 15.77 -0.76 -4.49
CA SER A 512 14.54 -0.62 -3.71
C SER A 512 14.83 -0.74 -2.22
N LYS A 513 14.32 0.20 -1.44
CA LYS A 513 14.32 0.14 0.03
C LYS A 513 13.58 -1.08 0.56
N ARG A 514 12.71 -1.69 -0.24
CA ARG A 514 11.97 -2.93 0.09
C ARG A 514 12.77 -4.19 -0.20
N GLY A 515 13.87 -4.12 -0.96
CA GLY A 515 14.63 -5.30 -1.39
C GLY A 515 14.01 -6.08 -2.58
N VAL A 516 12.92 -5.56 -3.15
CA VAL A 516 12.27 -5.99 -4.41
C VAL A 516 11.77 -4.75 -5.15
N GLY A 517 11.90 -4.71 -6.47
CA GLY A 517 11.63 -3.52 -7.29
C GLY A 517 12.82 -2.57 -7.39
N LEU A 518 12.56 -1.29 -7.66
CA LEU A 518 13.57 -0.22 -7.72
C LEU A 518 13.08 1.09 -7.11
N GLY A 519 14.03 1.97 -6.77
CA GLY A 519 13.77 3.39 -6.54
C GLY A 519 13.87 4.17 -7.86
N PHE A 520 12.95 5.11 -8.13
CA PHE A 520 13.02 6.03 -9.28
C PHE A 520 12.91 7.50 -8.85
N GLY A 521 13.79 8.34 -9.39
CA GLY A 521 13.89 9.76 -9.03
C GLY A 521 12.96 10.70 -9.80
N PRO A 522 12.97 12.00 -9.45
CA PRO A 522 12.11 12.99 -10.08
C PRO A 522 12.43 13.26 -11.55
N ASP A 523 13.68 13.06 -11.98
CA ASP A 523 14.10 13.08 -13.38
C ASP A 523 13.44 11.96 -14.19
N ILE A 524 13.39 10.74 -13.65
CA ILE A 524 12.75 9.59 -14.30
C ILE A 524 11.25 9.82 -14.46
N THR A 525 10.58 10.29 -13.41
CA THR A 525 9.14 10.62 -13.49
C THR A 525 8.87 11.70 -14.53
N ARG A 526 9.67 12.78 -14.54
CA ARG A 526 9.51 13.88 -15.50
C ARG A 526 9.65 13.38 -16.93
N GLN A 527 10.73 12.67 -17.25
CA GLN A 527 11.00 12.17 -18.59
C GLN A 527 9.90 11.22 -19.08
N TRP A 528 9.42 10.33 -18.21
CA TRP A 528 8.35 9.40 -18.57
C TRP A 528 7.01 10.10 -18.80
N CYS A 529 6.67 11.07 -17.95
CA CYS A 529 5.48 11.89 -18.08
C CYS A 529 5.49 12.72 -19.37
N GLU A 530 6.62 13.34 -19.70
CA GLU A 530 6.81 14.10 -20.94
C GLU A 530 6.68 13.21 -22.18
N LEU A 531 7.33 12.03 -22.18
CA LEU A 531 7.27 11.06 -23.27
C LEU A 531 5.84 10.61 -23.58
N ASN A 532 5.05 10.34 -22.54
CA ASN A 532 3.72 9.73 -22.69
C ASN A 532 2.55 10.74 -22.64
N GLY A 533 2.85 12.04 -22.49
CA GLY A 533 1.83 13.08 -22.33
C GLY A 533 0.95 12.84 -21.10
N ILE A 534 1.58 12.58 -19.96
CA ILE A 534 0.95 12.30 -18.67
C ILE A 534 1.24 13.46 -17.72
N THR A 535 0.22 13.99 -17.07
CA THR A 535 0.33 15.09 -16.11
C THR A 535 1.07 14.66 -14.86
N ALA A 536 0.65 13.54 -14.28
CA ALA A 536 1.25 12.93 -13.10
C ALA A 536 0.95 11.44 -13.04
N VAL A 537 1.84 10.71 -12.37
CA VAL A 537 1.61 9.34 -11.90
C VAL A 537 0.90 9.40 -10.56
N ILE A 538 -0.20 8.68 -10.39
CA ILE A 538 -0.84 8.47 -9.09
C ILE A 538 -0.57 7.02 -8.68
N ARG A 539 -0.09 6.84 -7.46
CA ARG A 539 0.33 5.53 -6.96
C ARG A 539 -0.02 5.32 -5.49
N SER A 540 0.15 4.11 -4.98
CA SER A 540 -0.23 3.76 -3.60
C SER A 540 0.91 3.10 -2.83
N HIS A 541 0.81 1.85 -2.35
CA HIS A 541 1.89 0.95 -1.85
C HIS A 541 2.67 1.41 -0.61
N GLU A 542 2.73 2.71 -0.34
CA GLU A 542 3.48 3.34 0.75
C GLU A 542 2.54 4.08 1.67
N VAL A 543 2.61 3.72 2.95
CA VAL A 543 1.94 4.48 4.00
C VAL A 543 2.46 5.92 4.00
N ARG A 544 1.54 6.88 3.97
CA ARG A 544 1.84 8.31 4.16
C ARG A 544 1.11 8.79 5.40
N GLN A 545 1.81 9.56 6.25
CA GLN A 545 1.28 9.95 7.56
C GLN A 545 -0.03 10.75 7.44
N GLY A 546 -0.13 11.64 6.45
CA GLY A 546 -1.34 12.39 6.11
C GLY A 546 -2.29 11.68 5.14
N GLY A 547 -2.07 10.39 4.86
CA GLY A 547 -2.83 9.60 3.89
C GLY A 547 -2.42 9.80 2.43
N TYR A 548 -1.73 10.90 2.08
CA TYR A 548 -1.18 11.12 0.74
C TYR A 548 0.14 11.91 0.79
N ALA A 549 0.87 11.95 -0.34
CA ALA A 549 2.04 12.79 -0.55
C ALA A 549 2.15 13.21 -2.03
N GLU A 550 2.59 14.44 -2.28
CA GLU A 550 2.88 14.96 -3.61
C GLU A 550 4.40 15.09 -3.80
N GLU A 551 4.98 14.16 -4.54
CA GLU A 551 6.40 14.00 -4.75
C GLU A 551 6.79 14.41 -6.18
N HIS A 552 8.09 14.60 -6.42
CA HIS A 552 8.65 14.89 -7.75
C HIS A 552 8.00 16.11 -8.42
N ASP A 553 7.88 17.21 -7.66
CA ASP A 553 7.22 18.45 -8.08
C ASP A 553 5.74 18.23 -8.50
N GLY A 554 5.03 17.33 -7.82
CA GLY A 554 3.63 16.99 -8.10
C GLY A 554 3.43 16.05 -9.29
N ARG A 555 4.50 15.45 -9.84
CA ARG A 555 4.39 14.49 -10.96
C ARG A 555 4.29 13.05 -10.49
N CYS A 556 4.54 12.77 -9.21
CA CYS A 556 4.30 11.48 -8.59
C CYS A 556 3.49 11.71 -7.30
N CYS A 557 2.26 11.25 -7.25
CA CYS A 557 1.39 11.41 -6.09
C CYS A 557 1.15 10.04 -5.45
N THR A 558 1.43 9.90 -4.17
CA THR A 558 1.16 8.69 -3.38
C THR A 558 -0.15 8.87 -2.60
N VAL A 559 -1.08 7.92 -2.67
CA VAL A 559 -2.34 7.89 -1.90
C VAL A 559 -2.51 6.56 -1.17
N PHE A 560 -2.95 6.59 0.09
CA PHE A 560 -3.06 5.42 0.94
C PHE A 560 -4.36 5.48 1.78
N SER A 561 -5.20 4.44 1.70
CA SER A 561 -6.57 4.49 2.23
C SER A 561 -6.79 3.67 3.50
N ALA A 562 -5.74 3.10 4.09
CA ALA A 562 -5.82 2.38 5.36
C ALA A 562 -5.38 3.29 6.51
N ALA A 563 -6.34 3.99 7.13
CA ALA A 563 -6.09 4.82 8.31
C ALA A 563 -5.68 3.96 9.52
N ASP A 564 -4.78 4.47 10.36
CA ASP A 564 -4.11 3.75 11.45
C ASP A 564 -3.67 2.34 11.03
N TYR A 565 -2.84 2.27 10.00
CA TYR A 565 -2.49 1.02 9.33
C TYR A 565 -2.00 -0.04 10.33
N CYS A 566 -2.62 -1.23 10.23
CA CYS A 566 -2.42 -2.37 11.14
C CYS A 566 -2.70 -2.06 12.63
N GLY A 567 -3.40 -0.97 12.94
CA GLY A 567 -3.73 -0.50 14.29
C GLY A 567 -2.53 -0.01 15.11
N SER A 568 -1.46 0.42 14.43
CA SER A 568 -0.21 0.82 15.11
C SER A 568 0.55 1.97 14.46
N THR A 569 0.19 2.38 13.25
CA THR A 569 0.95 3.39 12.51
C THR A 569 0.48 4.81 12.79
N GLY A 570 -0.79 5.00 13.18
CA GLY A 570 -1.36 6.30 13.51
C GLY A 570 -1.47 7.27 12.33
N ASN A 571 -1.32 6.80 11.08
CA ASN A 571 -1.50 7.59 9.87
C ASN A 571 -2.98 7.88 9.60
N GLN A 572 -3.26 8.95 8.86
CA GLN A 572 -4.56 9.17 8.23
C GLN A 572 -4.70 8.30 6.97
N GLY A 573 -5.93 8.04 6.56
CA GLY A 573 -6.24 7.54 5.21
C GLY A 573 -6.59 8.70 4.29
N ALA A 574 -6.46 8.52 2.98
CA ALA A 574 -6.92 9.48 1.98
C ALA A 574 -7.41 8.81 0.70
N PHE A 575 -8.18 9.56 -0.09
CA PHE A 575 -8.47 9.27 -1.50
C PHE A 575 -8.37 10.55 -2.33
N GLY A 576 -8.16 10.42 -3.64
CA GLY A 576 -8.07 11.55 -4.56
C GLY A 576 -9.27 11.62 -5.49
N ARG A 577 -10.08 12.69 -5.40
CA ARG A 577 -11.23 12.92 -6.28
C ARG A 577 -10.82 13.73 -7.50
N ILE A 578 -11.07 13.20 -8.69
CA ILE A 578 -10.72 13.83 -9.98
C ILE A 578 -11.99 14.24 -10.71
N ASP A 579 -12.06 15.51 -11.11
CA ASP A 579 -13.17 16.06 -11.90
C ASP A 579 -12.93 16.02 -13.42
N ASP A 580 -13.92 16.47 -14.17
CA ASP A 580 -13.91 16.52 -15.64
C ASP A 580 -12.84 17.46 -16.24
N ARG A 581 -12.21 18.34 -15.46
CA ARG A 581 -11.04 19.17 -15.83
C ARG A 581 -9.71 18.52 -15.45
N GLY A 582 -9.77 17.42 -14.72
CA GLY A 582 -8.63 16.74 -14.14
C GLY A 582 -8.10 17.41 -12.88
N SER A 583 -8.90 18.24 -12.21
CA SER A 583 -8.56 18.76 -10.88
C SER A 583 -8.61 17.65 -9.85
N ILE A 584 -7.56 17.51 -9.05
CA ILE A 584 -7.51 16.55 -7.95
C ILE A 584 -7.87 17.27 -6.64
N ASP A 585 -8.77 16.68 -5.86
CA ASP A 585 -9.06 17.05 -4.47
C ASP A 585 -8.68 15.87 -3.54
N TRP A 586 -7.73 16.10 -2.63
CA TRP A 586 -7.28 15.09 -1.68
C TRP A 586 -8.14 15.15 -0.41
N VAL A 587 -8.94 14.10 -0.19
CA VAL A 587 -9.80 13.99 0.98
C VAL A 587 -9.16 13.02 1.98
N THR A 588 -8.83 13.53 3.17
CA THR A 588 -8.23 12.75 4.26
C THR A 588 -9.25 12.36 5.32
N PHE A 589 -9.07 11.20 5.96
CA PHE A 589 -9.93 10.73 7.04
C PHE A 589 -9.13 9.99 8.13
N ASN A 590 -9.68 9.96 9.33
CA ASN A 590 -9.07 9.29 10.49
C ASN A 590 -9.61 7.86 10.63
N ALA A 591 -8.88 7.03 11.37
CA ALA A 591 -9.32 5.69 11.72
C ALA A 591 -10.61 5.73 12.56
N VAL A 592 -11.44 4.69 12.42
CA VAL A 592 -12.72 4.58 13.12
C VAL A 592 -12.65 3.55 14.24
N ASN A 593 -13.53 3.67 15.23
CA ASN A 593 -13.59 2.70 16.32
C ASN A 593 -14.23 1.38 15.86
N HIS A 594 -13.50 0.27 15.98
CA HIS A 594 -14.03 -1.06 15.67
C HIS A 594 -14.97 -1.58 16.76
N PRO A 595 -16.17 -2.09 16.39
CA PRO A 595 -17.00 -2.86 17.32
C PRO A 595 -16.34 -4.21 17.61
N LYS A 596 -15.82 -4.36 18.84
CA LYS A 596 -15.12 -5.55 19.40
C LYS A 596 -13.72 -5.81 18.83
N LYS A 597 -12.70 -5.34 19.54
CA LYS A 597 -11.26 -5.68 19.41
C LYS A 597 -10.97 -7.19 19.58
N THR A 598 -11.42 -8.08 18.70
CA THR A 598 -11.14 -9.53 18.82
C THR A 598 -10.13 -10.04 17.80
N LEU A 599 -10.04 -9.47 16.60
CA LEU A 599 -9.07 -9.88 15.60
C LEU A 599 -8.01 -8.78 15.42
N ARG A 600 -6.78 -9.10 15.83
CA ARG A 600 -5.59 -8.27 15.55
C ARG A 600 -5.25 -8.31 14.06
N ALA A 601 -4.46 -7.35 13.59
CA ALA A 601 -3.77 -7.47 12.30
C ALA A 601 -2.98 -8.80 12.25
N MET A 602 -2.88 -9.37 11.06
CA MET A 602 -2.13 -10.60 10.78
C MET A 602 -2.65 -11.83 11.54
N HIS A 603 -3.92 -11.84 11.96
CA HIS A 603 -4.50 -12.95 12.73
C HIS A 603 -4.37 -14.31 11.99
N TYR A 604 -4.51 -14.28 10.66
CA TYR A 604 -4.45 -15.47 9.81
C TYR A 604 -3.08 -15.72 9.16
N ALA A 605 -2.08 -14.87 9.45
CA ALA A 605 -0.73 -15.00 8.90
C ALA A 605 0.03 -16.19 9.50
N SER A 606 1.01 -16.71 8.75
CA SER A 606 1.83 -17.84 9.20
C SER A 606 3.06 -17.39 10.02
N GLY A 607 3.47 -18.19 11.01
CA GLY A 607 4.70 -17.96 11.77
C GLY A 607 4.72 -16.69 12.64
N ALA A 608 5.91 -16.11 12.87
CA ALA A 608 6.12 -14.92 13.70
C ALA A 608 5.51 -13.63 13.13
N MET A 609 5.18 -13.59 11.83
CA MET A 609 4.47 -12.45 11.22
C MET A 609 3.07 -12.29 11.82
N GLY A 610 2.43 -13.38 12.25
CA GLY A 610 1.16 -13.35 12.97
C GLY A 610 1.27 -13.09 14.48
N GLY A 611 2.49 -12.93 15.02
CA GLY A 611 2.75 -12.86 16.47
C GLY A 611 3.55 -11.66 16.97
N GLY A 612 4.08 -10.80 16.09
CA GLY A 612 4.99 -9.72 16.49
C GLY A 612 4.93 -8.42 15.68
N MET A 613 3.92 -8.24 14.83
CA MET A 613 3.64 -6.93 14.25
C MET A 613 2.89 -6.04 15.22
#